data_AF-A0A520KAC3-F1
#
_entry.id   AF-A0A520KAC3-F1
#
_cell.length_a   1.000
_cell.length_b   1.000
_cell.length_c   1.000
_cell.angle_alpha   90.00
_cell.angle_beta   90.00
_cell.angle_gamma   90.00
#
_symmetry.space_group_name_H-M   'P 1'
#
loop_
_entity.id
_entity.type
_entity.pdbx_description
1 polymer ?
#
loop_
_entity_poly.entity_id
_entity_poly.type
_entity_poly.pdbx_seq_one_letter_code
_entity_poly.pdbx_strand_id
1 'polypeptide(L)'
;MESEMSRFNRMVEDFIKTTYEDFNPHPLVICDTSDLERYADIFSLLWKRYNERWRYDLHGTLKEAEIMFDQLFKEVETKKFQPIVDHLFCVTDKSDENSCDFLAKVVSDLESIVDHERKKVELRKKRVSIISSILSFADIIISVALIVAISFVSHIGQDFIGTVWVGVAFIVLVAFFKVSLDRFYILPLIRKRGWKLYRNVVRSYESIIAKIEGISLVVCQSMQRGDDEMYTLHLISKGLERLDEE
;
A
#
# COMPACT_ATOMS: atom_id res chain seq x y z
N MET A 1 33.14 -9.70 6.11
CA MET A 1 32.44 -8.41 5.92
C MET A 1 30.97 -8.74 6.07
N GLU A 2 30.42 -8.63 7.28
CA GLU A 2 28.99 -8.86 7.50
C GLU A 2 28.23 -7.81 6.68
N SER A 3 27.52 -8.28 5.65
CA SER A 3 26.58 -7.44 4.91
C SER A 3 25.59 -6.87 5.92
N GLU A 4 25.51 -5.55 6.07
CA GLU A 4 24.47 -4.92 6.87
C GLU A 4 23.12 -5.40 6.33
N MET A 5 22.48 -6.28 7.09
CA MET A 5 21.25 -6.92 6.67
C MET A 5 20.18 -5.85 6.47
N SER A 6 19.64 -5.80 5.26
CA SER A 6 18.61 -4.83 4.90
C SER A 6 17.44 -4.92 5.88
N ARG A 7 16.69 -3.82 6.06
CA ARG A 7 15.50 -3.82 6.93
C ARG A 7 14.50 -4.89 6.51
N PHE A 8 14.33 -5.10 5.21
CA PHE A 8 13.46 -6.13 4.65
C PHE A 8 13.92 -7.53 5.06
N ASN A 9 15.21 -7.85 4.88
CA ASN A 9 15.76 -9.16 5.23
C ASN A 9 15.59 -9.48 6.73
N ARG A 10 15.76 -8.49 7.61
CA ARG A 10 15.46 -8.64 9.04
C ARG A 10 14.00 -8.98 9.31
N MET A 11 13.07 -8.32 8.61
CA MET A 11 11.65 -8.62 8.75
C MET A 11 11.31 -10.05 8.32
N VAL A 12 11.94 -10.54 7.24
CA VAL A 12 11.80 -11.93 6.79
C VAL A 12 12.34 -12.90 7.84
N GLU A 13 13.57 -12.67 8.33
CA GLU A 13 14.17 -13.53 9.36
C GLU A 13 13.37 -13.54 10.66
N ASP A 14 12.93 -12.37 11.14
CA ASP A 14 12.14 -12.26 12.36
C ASP A 14 10.81 -12.99 12.20
N PHE A 15 10.15 -12.90 11.04
CA PHE A 15 8.94 -13.66 10.74
C PHE A 15 9.20 -15.16 10.76
N ILE A 16 10.28 -15.64 10.10
CA ILE A 16 10.61 -17.06 10.09
C ILE A 16 10.87 -17.56 11.51
N LYS A 17 11.72 -16.87 12.27
CA LYS A 17 12.10 -17.25 13.64
C LYS A 17 10.89 -17.29 14.58
N THR A 18 9.97 -16.34 14.47
CA THR A 18 8.81 -16.25 15.37
C THR A 18 7.65 -17.16 14.97
N THR A 19 7.48 -17.43 13.67
CA THR A 19 6.40 -18.29 13.17
C THR A 19 6.78 -19.76 13.22
N TYR A 20 8.06 -20.06 12.97
CA TYR A 20 8.56 -21.42 12.79
C TYR A 20 9.66 -21.78 13.79
N GLU A 21 9.43 -21.51 15.08
CA GLU A 21 10.39 -21.80 16.16
C GLU A 21 10.88 -23.26 16.16
N ASP A 22 9.99 -24.21 15.81
CA ASP A 22 10.29 -25.65 15.75
C ASP A 22 11.05 -26.04 14.47
N PHE A 23 10.97 -25.21 13.43
CA PHE A 23 11.66 -25.44 12.16
C PHE A 23 13.06 -24.86 12.28
N ASN A 24 14.05 -25.69 12.65
CA ASN A 24 15.43 -25.25 12.73
C ASN A 24 15.93 -24.90 11.30
N PRO A 25 15.98 -23.62 10.90
CA PRO A 25 16.40 -23.26 9.57
C PRO A 25 17.92 -23.33 9.63
N HIS A 26 18.50 -24.47 9.24
CA HIS A 26 19.89 -24.48 8.78
C HIS A 26 20.06 -23.29 7.82
N PRO A 27 21.21 -22.60 7.87
CA PRO A 27 21.35 -21.26 7.32
C PRO A 27 20.73 -21.20 5.93
N LEU A 28 19.93 -20.15 5.67
CA LEU A 28 19.02 -19.87 4.52
C LEU A 28 19.67 -19.93 3.12
N VAL A 29 20.66 -20.80 2.92
CA VAL A 29 21.71 -20.74 1.89
C VAL A 29 21.33 -21.58 0.65
N ILE A 30 20.31 -22.43 0.74
CA ILE A 30 20.00 -23.39 -0.34
C ILE A 30 18.88 -22.91 -1.29
N CYS A 31 18.03 -22.00 -0.83
CA CYS A 31 16.98 -21.40 -1.67
C CYS A 31 17.47 -20.09 -2.29
N ASP A 32 17.05 -19.79 -3.52
CA ASP A 32 17.45 -18.57 -4.23
C ASP A 32 17.00 -17.32 -3.45
N THR A 33 17.96 -16.63 -2.84
CA THR A 33 17.74 -15.39 -2.09
C THR A 33 17.88 -14.14 -2.95
N SER A 34 18.02 -14.25 -4.28
CA SER A 34 18.17 -13.08 -5.17
C SER A 34 16.96 -12.13 -5.11
N ASP A 35 15.77 -12.67 -4.84
CA ASP A 35 14.56 -11.86 -4.67
C ASP A 35 14.57 -11.02 -3.38
N LEU A 36 15.22 -11.48 -2.30
CA LEU A 36 15.33 -10.73 -1.04
C LEU A 36 16.04 -9.39 -1.26
N GLU A 37 17.17 -9.41 -1.97
CA GLU A 37 17.92 -8.20 -2.29
C GLU A 37 17.11 -7.28 -3.21
N ARG A 38 16.43 -7.83 -4.23
CA ARG A 38 15.57 -7.04 -5.12
C ARG A 38 14.44 -6.36 -4.36
N TYR A 39 13.74 -7.08 -3.48
CA TYR A 39 12.67 -6.51 -2.67
C TYR A 39 13.19 -5.47 -1.69
N ALA A 40 14.33 -5.74 -1.04
CA ALA A 40 14.99 -4.78 -0.17
C ALA A 40 15.32 -3.47 -0.91
N ASP A 41 15.81 -3.54 -2.14
CA ASP A 41 16.12 -2.37 -2.97
C ASP A 41 14.87 -1.59 -3.36
N ILE A 42 13.78 -2.27 -3.75
CA ILE A 42 12.51 -1.62 -4.09
C ILE A 42 11.94 -0.90 -2.87
N PHE A 43 11.89 -1.55 -1.71
CA PHE A 43 11.40 -0.90 -0.50
C PHE A 43 12.33 0.23 -0.03
N SER A 44 13.65 0.08 -0.17
CA SER A 44 14.63 1.14 0.08
C SER A 44 14.35 2.38 -0.79
N LEU A 45 14.06 2.18 -2.08
CA LEU A 45 13.68 3.26 -2.99
C LEU A 45 12.38 3.96 -2.56
N LEU A 46 11.34 3.21 -2.17
CA LEU A 46 10.07 3.76 -1.68
C LEU A 46 10.27 4.56 -0.38
N TRP A 47 11.07 4.05 0.54
CA TRP A 47 11.41 4.76 1.78
C TRP A 47 12.26 6.00 1.53
N LYS A 48 13.20 5.95 0.58
CA LYS A 48 13.98 7.11 0.16
C LYS A 48 13.08 8.23 -0.36
N ARG A 49 12.08 7.91 -1.19
CA ARG A 49 11.09 8.88 -1.68
C ARG A 49 10.28 9.51 -0.54
N TYR A 50 9.91 8.73 0.48
CA TYR A 50 9.25 9.27 1.67
C TYR A 50 10.14 10.20 2.50
N ASN A 51 11.43 9.85 2.65
CA ASN A 51 12.39 10.65 3.40
C ASN A 51 12.71 11.95 2.65
N GLU A 52 12.77 11.90 1.32
CA GLU A 52 12.98 13.03 0.42
C GLU A 52 11.66 13.64 -0.11
N ARG A 53 10.54 13.43 0.59
CA ARG A 53 9.16 13.85 0.18
C ARG A 53 8.97 15.33 -0.16
N TRP A 54 9.93 16.17 0.19
CA TRP A 54 9.92 17.58 -0.17
C TRP A 54 10.24 17.80 -1.67
N ARG A 55 10.98 16.87 -2.30
CA ARG A 55 11.37 16.87 -3.72
C ARG A 55 10.34 16.27 -4.66
N TYR A 56 9.45 15.43 -4.15
CA TYR A 56 8.55 14.62 -4.97
C TYR A 56 7.11 15.12 -4.93
N ASP A 57 6.42 14.99 -6.06
CA ASP A 57 4.98 15.16 -6.13
C ASP A 57 4.26 13.98 -5.46
N LEU A 58 3.33 14.26 -4.57
CA LEU A 58 2.63 13.25 -3.78
C LEU A 58 1.75 12.36 -4.67
N HIS A 59 1.07 12.93 -5.66
CA HIS A 59 0.14 12.20 -6.52
C HIS A 59 0.90 11.22 -7.42
N GLY A 60 1.94 11.71 -8.11
CA GLY A 60 2.84 10.88 -8.91
C GLY A 60 3.49 9.77 -8.09
N THR A 61 4.01 10.10 -6.89
CA THR A 61 4.67 9.13 -6.02
C THR A 61 3.72 8.03 -5.53
N LEU A 62 2.47 8.36 -5.21
CA LEU A 62 1.44 7.38 -4.83
C LEU A 62 1.08 6.46 -6.00
N LYS A 63 0.95 7.01 -7.20
CA LYS A 63 0.61 6.24 -8.41
C LYS A 63 1.75 5.28 -8.79
N GLU A 64 2.99 5.74 -8.73
CA GLU A 64 4.15 4.88 -9.01
C GLU A 64 4.29 3.75 -7.98
N ALA A 65 4.07 4.05 -6.70
CA ALA A 65 4.10 3.03 -5.68
C ALA A 65 3.00 1.97 -5.88
N GLU A 66 1.79 2.38 -6.27
CA GLU A 66 0.72 1.45 -6.64
C GLU A 66 1.11 0.51 -7.78
N ILE A 67 1.71 1.04 -8.85
CA ILE A 67 2.17 0.22 -9.98
C ILE A 67 3.24 -0.77 -9.52
N MET A 68 4.21 -0.32 -8.73
CA MET A 68 5.26 -1.20 -8.19
C MET A 68 4.67 -2.29 -7.29
N PHE A 69 3.69 -1.96 -6.47
CA PHE A 69 3.02 -2.92 -5.61
C PHE A 69 2.21 -3.96 -6.39
N ASP A 70 1.44 -3.55 -7.39
CA ASP A 70 0.69 -4.46 -8.25
C ASP A 70 1.65 -5.41 -9.00
N GLN A 71 2.81 -4.92 -9.44
CA GLN A 71 3.85 -5.74 -10.06
C GLN A 71 4.45 -6.74 -9.07
N LEU A 72 4.85 -6.28 -7.88
CA LEU A 72 5.41 -7.13 -6.84
C LEU A 72 4.45 -8.25 -6.43
N PHE A 73 3.17 -7.94 -6.27
CA PHE A 73 2.17 -8.94 -5.91
C PHE A 73 1.99 -10.00 -6.99
N LYS A 74 1.86 -9.58 -8.26
CA LYS A 74 1.78 -10.53 -9.38
C LYS A 74 3.02 -11.40 -9.47
N GLU A 75 4.20 -10.85 -9.23
CA GLU A 75 5.44 -11.62 -9.23
C GLU A 75 5.46 -12.66 -8.10
N VAL A 76 5.07 -12.27 -6.90
CA VAL A 76 4.97 -13.18 -5.75
C VAL A 76 3.97 -14.30 -6.01
N GLU A 77 2.78 -13.96 -6.50
CA GLU A 77 1.74 -14.92 -6.88
C GLU A 77 2.25 -15.92 -7.93
N THR A 78 2.80 -15.43 -9.03
CA THR A 78 3.19 -16.25 -10.19
C THR A 78 4.51 -17.01 -10.01
N LYS A 79 5.50 -16.44 -9.31
CA LYS A 79 6.84 -17.03 -9.20
C LYS A 79 7.07 -17.81 -7.90
N LYS A 80 6.31 -17.51 -6.85
CA LYS A 80 6.49 -18.17 -5.55
C LYS A 80 5.35 -19.13 -5.26
N PHE A 81 4.11 -18.68 -5.33
CA PHE A 81 2.96 -19.51 -4.96
C PHE A 81 2.54 -20.48 -6.05
N GLN A 82 2.41 -20.03 -7.31
CA GLN A 82 1.97 -20.93 -8.39
C GLN A 82 2.86 -22.18 -8.51
N PRO A 83 4.20 -22.12 -8.43
CA PRO A 83 5.03 -23.32 -8.47
C PRO A 83 4.87 -24.23 -7.26
N ILE A 84 4.63 -23.68 -6.06
CA ILE A 84 4.33 -24.47 -4.86
C ILE A 84 3.03 -25.24 -5.06
N VAL A 85 2.00 -24.56 -5.57
CA VAL A 85 0.70 -25.14 -5.89
C VAL A 85 0.85 -26.23 -6.95
N ASP A 86 1.51 -25.93 -8.08
CA ASP A 86 1.70 -26.88 -9.17
C ASP A 86 2.49 -28.12 -8.72
N HIS A 87 3.55 -27.93 -7.91
CA HIS A 87 4.33 -29.05 -7.38
C HIS A 87 3.52 -29.91 -6.41
N LEU A 88 2.74 -29.31 -5.51
CA LEU A 88 1.91 -30.09 -4.58
C LEU A 88 0.80 -30.84 -5.34
N PHE A 89 0.16 -30.22 -6.34
CA PHE A 89 -0.83 -30.86 -7.21
C PHE A 89 -0.28 -32.03 -8.04
N CYS A 90 1.00 -32.01 -8.42
CA CYS A 90 1.64 -33.10 -9.15
C CYS A 90 1.97 -34.33 -8.28
N VAL A 91 2.03 -34.17 -6.95
CA VAL A 91 2.49 -35.23 -6.05
C VAL A 91 1.34 -35.81 -5.23
N THR A 92 0.37 -34.99 -4.83
CA THR A 92 -0.92 -35.51 -4.37
C THR A 92 -1.64 -36.13 -5.55
N ASP A 93 -1.51 -37.45 -5.71
CA ASP A 93 -2.36 -38.22 -6.61
C ASP A 93 -3.83 -37.84 -6.35
N LYS A 94 -4.67 -37.84 -7.38
CA LYS A 94 -6.06 -37.35 -7.37
C LYS A 94 -7.00 -38.07 -6.37
N SER A 95 -6.46 -38.89 -5.46
CA SER A 95 -7.19 -39.74 -4.54
C SER A 95 -7.48 -39.13 -3.17
N ASP A 96 -6.82 -38.04 -2.77
CA ASP A 96 -7.07 -37.42 -1.45
C ASP A 96 -7.75 -36.05 -1.60
N GLU A 97 -9.09 -36.07 -1.56
CA GLU A 97 -9.97 -34.91 -1.71
C GLU A 97 -9.63 -33.79 -0.70
N ASN A 98 -9.12 -34.16 0.47
CA ASN A 98 -8.73 -33.22 1.54
C ASN A 98 -7.52 -32.35 1.19
N SER A 99 -6.55 -32.87 0.44
CA SER A 99 -5.31 -32.13 0.12
C SER A 99 -5.55 -31.09 -0.98
N CYS A 100 -6.38 -31.43 -1.97
CA CYS A 100 -6.85 -30.49 -3.01
C CYS A 100 -7.69 -29.36 -2.40
N ASP A 101 -8.61 -29.67 -1.48
CA ASP A 101 -9.42 -28.67 -0.79
C ASP A 101 -8.57 -27.75 0.09
N PHE A 102 -7.55 -28.30 0.76
CA PHE A 102 -6.60 -27.50 1.54
C PHE A 102 -5.77 -26.55 0.66
N LEU A 103 -5.27 -27.02 -0.49
CA LEU A 103 -4.53 -26.19 -1.45
C LEU A 103 -5.40 -25.09 -2.07
N ALA A 104 -6.63 -25.42 -2.46
CA ALA A 104 -7.58 -24.43 -2.96
C ALA A 104 -7.89 -23.38 -1.90
N LYS A 105 -8.02 -23.80 -0.64
CA LYS A 105 -8.19 -22.89 0.50
C LYS A 105 -6.97 -22.00 0.72
N VAL A 106 -5.75 -22.54 0.66
CA VAL A 106 -4.49 -21.78 0.77
C VAL A 106 -4.40 -20.68 -0.30
N VAL A 107 -4.66 -21.03 -1.56
CA VAL A 107 -4.65 -20.06 -2.67
C VAL A 107 -5.75 -19.01 -2.45
N SER A 108 -6.96 -19.44 -2.07
CA SER A 108 -8.08 -18.54 -1.81
C SER A 108 -7.84 -17.60 -0.63
N ASP A 109 -7.22 -18.08 0.45
CA ASP A 109 -6.87 -17.28 1.63
C ASP A 109 -5.81 -16.24 1.27
N LEU A 110 -4.82 -16.61 0.45
CA LEU A 110 -3.82 -15.68 -0.03
C LEU A 110 -4.43 -14.60 -0.94
N GLU A 111 -5.24 -15.00 -1.91
CA GLU A 111 -5.99 -14.08 -2.78
C GLU A 111 -6.86 -13.14 -1.94
N SER A 112 -7.55 -13.67 -0.93
CA SER A 112 -8.41 -12.91 -0.01
C SER A 112 -7.63 -11.86 0.78
N ILE A 113 -6.45 -12.21 1.32
CA ILE A 113 -5.58 -11.29 2.06
C ILE A 113 -5.08 -10.17 1.13
N VAL A 114 -4.66 -10.52 -0.09
CA VAL A 114 -4.23 -9.56 -1.11
C VAL A 114 -5.38 -8.63 -1.48
N ASP A 115 -6.57 -9.17 -1.73
CA ASP A 115 -7.76 -8.41 -2.06
C ASP A 115 -8.22 -7.50 -0.91
N HIS A 116 -8.09 -7.97 0.33
CA HIS A 116 -8.44 -7.19 1.52
C HIS A 116 -7.51 -5.99 1.70
N GLU A 117 -6.20 -6.19 1.52
CA GLU A 117 -5.23 -5.09 1.58
C GLU A 117 -5.40 -4.14 0.40
N ARG A 118 -5.66 -4.66 -0.80
CA ARG A 118 -6.00 -3.85 -1.98
C ARG A 118 -7.25 -3.01 -1.74
N LYS A 119 -8.32 -3.61 -1.21
CA LYS A 119 -9.56 -2.91 -0.82
C LYS A 119 -9.31 -1.87 0.27
N LYS A 120 -8.50 -2.17 1.29
CA LYS A 120 -8.11 -1.19 2.33
C LYS A 120 -7.38 0.00 1.72
N VAL A 121 -6.47 -0.24 0.77
CA VAL A 121 -5.73 0.80 0.06
C VAL A 121 -6.66 1.63 -0.83
N GLU A 122 -7.54 1.00 -1.61
CA GLU A 122 -8.55 1.67 -2.42
C GLU A 122 -9.50 2.51 -1.57
N LEU A 123 -9.98 1.99 -0.44
CA LEU A 123 -10.85 2.71 0.49
C LEU A 123 -10.14 3.93 1.09
N ARG A 124 -8.84 3.81 1.41
CA ARG A 124 -8.03 4.92 1.91
C ARG A 124 -7.74 5.96 0.81
N LYS A 125 -7.49 5.53 -0.43
CA LYS A 125 -7.37 6.41 -1.60
C LYS A 125 -8.68 7.14 -1.92
N LYS A 126 -9.81 6.42 -1.93
CA LYS A 126 -11.15 7.00 -2.05
C LYS A 126 -11.38 8.04 -0.97
N ARG A 127 -11.00 7.80 0.29
CA ARG A 127 -11.10 8.83 1.34
C ARG A 127 -10.26 10.07 1.06
N VAL A 128 -9.02 9.92 0.59
CA VAL A 128 -8.18 11.08 0.22
C VAL A 128 -8.76 11.83 -0.99
N SER A 129 -9.29 11.10 -1.97
CA SER A 129 -9.97 11.66 -3.15
C SER A 129 -11.27 12.38 -2.78
N ILE A 130 -12.10 11.79 -1.91
CA ILE A 130 -13.32 12.41 -1.38
C ILE A 130 -13.00 13.68 -0.61
N ILE A 131 -11.95 13.68 0.22
CA ILE A 131 -11.50 14.91 0.91
C ILE A 131 -11.12 15.97 -0.13
N SER A 132 -10.37 15.60 -1.18
CA SER A 132 -10.03 16.50 -2.28
C SER A 132 -11.27 17.02 -3.02
N SER A 133 -12.26 16.16 -3.30
CA SER A 133 -13.51 16.55 -3.98
C SER A 133 -14.41 17.42 -3.12
N ILE A 134 -14.51 17.17 -1.80
CA ILE A 134 -15.24 18.03 -0.86
C ILE A 134 -14.60 19.43 -0.85
N LEU A 135 -13.29 19.50 -0.96
CA LEU A 135 -12.56 20.77 -1.05
C LEU A 135 -12.81 21.48 -2.40
N SER A 136 -12.82 20.76 -3.53
CA SER A 136 -13.26 21.32 -4.82
C SER A 136 -14.71 21.80 -4.78
N PHE A 137 -15.59 21.08 -4.07
CA PHE A 137 -16.98 21.46 -3.89
C PHE A 137 -17.13 22.70 -3.01
N ALA A 138 -16.32 22.84 -1.95
CA ALA A 138 -16.22 24.07 -1.19
C ALA A 138 -15.76 25.24 -2.07
N ASP A 139 -14.87 25.00 -3.03
CA ASP A 139 -14.43 26.02 -3.98
C ASP A 139 -15.56 26.47 -4.94
N ILE A 140 -16.42 25.54 -5.37
CA ILE A 140 -17.64 25.86 -6.12
C ILE A 140 -18.58 26.71 -5.27
N ILE A 141 -18.81 26.37 -4.00
CA ILE A 141 -19.65 27.15 -3.08
C ILE A 141 -19.10 28.56 -2.89
N ILE A 142 -17.79 28.71 -2.69
CA ILE A 142 -17.14 30.01 -2.54
C ILE A 142 -17.30 30.84 -3.83
N SER A 143 -17.14 30.20 -4.99
CA SER A 143 -17.30 30.86 -6.30
C SER A 143 -18.76 31.30 -6.55
N VAL A 144 -19.74 30.46 -6.18
CA VAL A 144 -21.17 30.80 -6.25
C VAL A 144 -21.52 31.92 -5.28
N ALA A 145 -21.02 31.88 -4.03
CA ALA A 145 -21.20 32.94 -3.05
C ALA A 145 -20.60 34.27 -3.53
N LEU A 146 -19.46 34.23 -4.22
CA LEU A 146 -18.83 35.39 -4.87
C LEU A 146 -19.75 35.99 -5.94
N ILE A 147 -20.30 35.14 -6.83
CA ILE A 147 -21.22 35.59 -7.89
C ILE A 147 -22.50 36.20 -7.29
N VAL A 148 -23.07 35.56 -6.26
CA VAL A 148 -24.26 36.06 -5.55
C VAL A 148 -23.96 37.40 -4.87
N ALA A 149 -22.81 37.54 -4.21
CA ALA A 149 -22.40 38.79 -3.59
C ALA A 149 -22.19 39.91 -4.63
N ILE A 150 -21.56 39.61 -5.77
CA ILE A 150 -21.41 40.55 -6.89
C ILE A 150 -22.78 40.99 -7.42
N SER A 151 -23.71 40.04 -7.60
CA SER A 151 -25.07 40.33 -8.05
C SER A 151 -25.85 41.22 -7.06
N PHE A 152 -25.72 40.94 -5.76
CA PHE A 152 -26.36 41.72 -4.71
C PHE A 152 -25.80 43.14 -4.60
N VAL A 153 -24.46 43.29 -4.68
CA VAL A 153 -23.80 44.60 -4.73
C VAL A 153 -24.16 45.37 -6.00
N SER A 154 -24.30 44.69 -7.14
CA SER A 154 -24.71 45.31 -8.41
C SER A 154 -26.13 45.86 -8.35
N HIS A 155 -27.08 45.15 -7.71
CA HIS A 155 -28.45 45.61 -7.52
C HIS A 155 -28.57 46.78 -6.52
N ILE A 156 -27.74 46.80 -5.48
CA ILE A 156 -27.68 47.93 -4.53
C ILE A 156 -26.93 49.14 -5.14
N GLY A 157 -26.00 48.89 -6.07
CA GLY A 157 -25.16 49.91 -6.70
C GLY A 157 -25.85 50.80 -7.73
N GLN A 158 -27.08 50.50 -8.14
CA GLN A 158 -27.86 51.39 -9.01
C GLN A 158 -28.14 52.77 -8.37
N ASP A 159 -28.10 52.88 -7.04
CA ASP A 159 -28.39 54.13 -6.32
C ASP A 159 -27.14 54.88 -5.80
N PHE A 160 -25.93 54.31 -5.85
CA PHE A 160 -24.73 54.96 -5.28
C PHE A 160 -23.45 54.68 -6.08
N ILE A 161 -22.95 55.69 -6.79
CA ILE A 161 -21.67 55.68 -7.55
C ILE A 161 -20.43 55.36 -6.67
N GLY A 162 -20.56 55.34 -5.33
CA GLY A 162 -19.50 54.90 -4.41
C GLY A 162 -19.33 53.37 -4.25
N THR A 163 -20.23 52.55 -4.81
CA THR A 163 -20.32 51.10 -4.55
C THR A 163 -19.38 50.23 -5.39
N VAL A 164 -18.90 50.69 -6.54
CA VAL A 164 -18.03 49.90 -7.44
C VAL A 164 -16.70 49.56 -6.75
N TRP A 165 -16.08 50.54 -6.08
CA TRP A 165 -14.82 50.32 -5.35
C TRP A 165 -14.98 49.38 -4.16
N VAL A 166 -16.14 49.39 -3.50
CA VAL A 166 -16.48 48.45 -2.42
C VAL A 166 -16.65 47.03 -2.97
N GLY A 167 -17.30 46.87 -4.12
CA GLY A 167 -17.42 45.59 -4.82
C GLY A 167 -16.05 45.05 -5.25
N VAL A 168 -15.20 45.89 -5.85
CA VAL A 168 -13.82 45.51 -6.21
C VAL A 168 -13.02 45.13 -4.97
N ALA A 169 -13.08 45.90 -3.90
CA ALA A 169 -12.40 45.58 -2.64
C ALA A 169 -12.88 44.25 -2.04
N PHE A 170 -14.19 43.97 -2.10
CA PHE A 170 -14.76 42.71 -1.65
C PHE A 170 -14.29 41.53 -2.49
N ILE A 171 -14.28 41.64 -3.83
CA ILE A 171 -13.77 40.60 -4.74
C ILE A 171 -12.29 40.32 -4.45
N VAL A 172 -11.47 41.37 -4.32
CA VAL A 172 -10.05 41.24 -4.00
C VAL A 172 -9.85 40.57 -2.65
N LEU A 173 -10.65 40.93 -1.64
CA LEU A 173 -10.59 40.34 -0.31
C LEU A 173 -10.98 38.86 -0.33
N VAL A 174 -12.07 38.47 -0.99
CA VAL A 174 -12.47 37.05 -1.10
C VAL A 174 -11.46 36.24 -1.91
N ALA A 175 -10.96 36.77 -3.03
CA ALA A 175 -9.92 36.11 -3.81
C ALA A 175 -8.64 35.92 -2.98
N PHE A 176 -8.24 36.92 -2.20
CA PHE A 176 -7.11 36.84 -1.29
C PHE A 176 -7.33 35.81 -0.17
N PHE A 177 -8.52 35.78 0.44
CA PHE A 177 -8.89 34.77 1.45
C PHE A 177 -8.89 33.36 0.87
N LYS A 178 -9.45 33.15 -0.33
CA LYS A 178 -9.42 31.87 -1.04
C LYS A 178 -8.00 31.38 -1.27
N VAL A 179 -7.17 32.21 -1.92
CA VAL A 179 -5.78 31.86 -2.22
C VAL A 179 -4.99 31.61 -0.93
N SER A 180 -5.26 32.37 0.14
CA SER A 180 -4.63 32.17 1.45
C SER A 180 -5.08 30.86 2.10
N LEU A 181 -6.36 30.53 2.08
CA LEU A 181 -6.88 29.26 2.61
C LEU A 181 -6.29 28.07 1.86
N ASP A 182 -6.27 28.12 0.53
CA ASP A 182 -5.71 27.07 -0.32
C ASP A 182 -4.23 26.84 -0.01
N ARG A 183 -3.45 27.93 0.02
CA ARG A 183 -1.99 27.87 0.13
C ARG A 183 -1.51 27.56 1.55
N PHE A 184 -2.17 28.11 2.57
CA PHE A 184 -1.70 27.99 3.96
C PHE A 184 -2.38 26.89 4.76
N TYR A 185 -3.58 26.46 4.39
CA TYR A 185 -4.34 25.48 5.19
C TYR A 185 -4.63 24.20 4.42
N ILE A 186 -5.15 24.30 3.19
CA ILE A 186 -5.62 23.13 2.44
C ILE A 186 -4.46 22.30 1.89
N LEU A 187 -3.57 22.91 1.09
CA LEU A 187 -2.43 22.23 0.49
C LEU A 187 -1.52 21.57 1.54
N PRO A 188 -1.17 22.23 2.67
CA PRO A 188 -0.37 21.61 3.72
C PRO A 188 -1.07 20.42 4.38
N LEU A 189 -2.39 20.51 4.61
CA LEU A 189 -3.17 19.44 5.23
C LEU A 189 -3.24 18.20 4.32
N ILE A 190 -3.56 18.39 3.04
CA ILE A 190 -3.59 17.31 2.04
C ILE A 190 -2.21 16.68 1.94
N ARG A 191 -1.14 17.49 1.82
CA ARG A 191 0.23 17.00 1.73
C ARG A 191 0.59 16.16 2.96
N LYS A 192 0.32 16.66 4.17
CA LYS A 192 0.62 15.94 5.42
C LYS A 192 -0.14 14.62 5.51
N ARG A 193 -1.44 14.61 5.19
CA ARG A 193 -2.27 13.39 5.23
C ARG A 193 -1.88 12.39 4.14
N GLY A 194 -1.61 12.85 2.93
CA GLY A 194 -1.21 11.99 1.82
C GLY A 194 0.14 11.32 2.05
N TRP A 195 1.13 12.03 2.60
CA TRP A 195 2.40 11.42 2.97
C TRP A 195 2.27 10.44 4.15
N LYS A 196 1.38 10.72 5.11
CA LYS A 196 1.04 9.74 6.17
C LYS A 196 0.42 8.47 5.58
N LEU A 197 -0.48 8.62 4.60
CA LEU A 197 -1.04 7.49 3.87
C LEU A 197 0.04 6.71 3.14
N TYR A 198 0.89 7.39 2.37
CA TYR A 198 2.01 6.77 1.65
C TYR A 198 2.86 5.89 2.57
N ARG A 199 3.32 6.45 3.71
CA ARG A 199 4.11 5.72 4.70
C ARG A 199 3.41 4.46 5.19
N ASN A 200 2.13 4.57 5.53
CA ASN A 200 1.36 3.45 6.06
C ASN A 200 1.19 2.35 5.00
N VAL A 201 0.96 2.72 3.74
CA VAL A 201 0.86 1.77 2.63
C VAL A 201 2.20 1.07 2.40
N VAL A 202 3.29 1.80 2.21
CA VAL A 202 4.63 1.20 2.03
C VAL A 202 4.96 0.23 3.15
N ARG A 203 4.67 0.61 4.40
CA ARG A 203 4.90 -0.27 5.55
C ARG A 203 4.04 -1.54 5.54
N SER A 204 2.76 -1.44 5.15
CA SER A 204 1.85 -2.60 5.02
C SER A 204 2.41 -3.58 3.99
N TYR A 205 2.71 -3.08 2.80
CA TYR A 205 3.20 -3.89 1.68
C TYR A 205 4.56 -4.53 2.00
N GLU A 206 5.48 -3.77 2.59
CA GLU A 206 6.79 -4.29 3.03
C GLU A 206 6.62 -5.44 4.04
N SER A 207 5.67 -5.33 4.96
CA SER A 207 5.36 -6.38 5.92
C SER A 207 4.79 -7.63 5.28
N ILE A 208 3.78 -7.48 4.41
CA ILE A 208 3.12 -8.61 3.75
C ILE A 208 4.11 -9.36 2.85
N ILE A 209 4.87 -8.64 2.02
CA ILE A 209 5.84 -9.25 1.11
C ILE A 209 6.96 -9.94 1.91
N ALA A 210 7.41 -9.37 3.03
CA ALA A 210 8.39 -10.03 3.89
C ALA A 210 7.86 -11.34 4.50
N LYS A 211 6.61 -11.34 5.00
CA LYS A 211 5.97 -12.56 5.53
C LYS A 211 5.84 -13.63 4.45
N ILE A 212 5.34 -13.26 3.27
CA ILE A 212 5.21 -14.18 2.14
C ILE A 212 6.56 -14.76 1.73
N GLU A 213 7.60 -13.93 1.60
CA GLU A 213 8.94 -14.42 1.26
C GLU A 213 9.45 -15.38 2.34
N GLY A 214 9.16 -15.09 3.61
CA GLY A 214 9.47 -16.00 4.71
C GLY A 214 8.81 -17.37 4.58
N ILE A 215 7.52 -17.42 4.25
CA ILE A 215 6.80 -18.68 3.97
C ILE A 215 7.47 -19.40 2.79
N SER A 216 7.72 -18.69 1.69
CA SER A 216 8.31 -19.28 0.48
C SER A 216 9.69 -19.91 0.75
N LEU A 217 10.54 -19.25 1.54
CA LEU A 217 11.85 -19.77 1.92
C LEU A 217 11.75 -21.04 2.78
N VAL A 218 10.83 -21.06 3.75
CA VAL A 218 10.60 -22.23 4.61
C VAL A 218 10.08 -23.41 3.79
N VAL A 219 9.12 -23.18 2.89
CA VAL A 219 8.57 -24.21 2.00
C VAL A 219 9.64 -24.76 1.06
N CYS A 220 10.39 -23.86 0.40
CA CYS A 220 11.49 -24.26 -0.48
C CYS A 220 12.51 -25.13 0.28
N GLN A 221 12.87 -24.74 1.51
CA GLN A 221 13.79 -25.49 2.33
C GLN A 221 13.24 -26.87 2.72
N SER A 222 11.95 -26.95 3.09
CA SER A 222 11.25 -28.21 3.38
C SER A 222 11.29 -29.16 2.18
N MET A 223 10.94 -28.67 0.99
CA MET A 223 10.96 -29.44 -0.25
C MET A 223 12.37 -29.93 -0.63
N GLN A 224 13.39 -29.09 -0.47
CA GLN A 224 14.77 -29.48 -0.77
C GLN A 224 15.34 -30.50 0.22
N ARG A 225 14.87 -30.52 1.48
CA ARG A 225 15.24 -31.54 2.47
C ARG A 225 14.56 -32.88 2.19
N GLY A 226 13.54 -32.91 1.33
CA GLY A 226 12.69 -34.07 1.12
C GLY A 226 11.80 -34.35 2.34
N ASP A 227 11.43 -33.29 3.08
CA ASP A 227 10.49 -33.41 4.17
C ASP A 227 9.11 -33.85 3.64
N ASP A 228 8.32 -34.50 4.50
CA ASP A 228 7.00 -35.03 4.15
C ASP A 228 6.05 -33.92 3.64
N GLU A 229 5.17 -34.27 2.72
CA GLU A 229 4.22 -33.34 2.11
C GLU A 229 3.24 -32.76 3.12
N MET A 230 2.73 -33.57 4.06
CA MET A 230 1.84 -33.10 5.11
C MET A 230 2.56 -32.16 6.06
N TYR A 231 3.86 -32.37 6.27
CA TYR A 231 4.69 -31.44 7.03
C TYR A 231 4.88 -30.11 6.29
N THR A 232 5.15 -30.16 4.98
CA THR A 232 5.27 -28.95 4.14
C THR A 232 3.96 -28.16 4.09
N LEU A 233 2.81 -28.84 3.96
CA LEU A 233 1.48 -28.23 4.04
C LEU A 233 1.20 -27.62 5.41
N HIS A 234 1.61 -28.28 6.49
CA HIS A 234 1.49 -27.73 7.84
C HIS A 234 2.29 -26.43 7.99
N LEU A 235 3.51 -26.34 7.43
CA LEU A 235 4.31 -25.12 7.43
C LEU A 235 3.64 -23.99 6.64
N ILE A 236 2.99 -24.30 5.52
CA ILE A 236 2.20 -23.33 4.76
C ILE A 236 1.02 -22.83 5.61
N SER A 237 0.25 -23.73 6.22
CA SER A 237 -0.88 -23.39 7.11
C SER A 237 -0.46 -22.44 8.21
N LYS A 238 0.62 -22.79 8.93
CA LYS A 238 1.14 -22.02 10.07
C LYS A 238 1.58 -20.61 9.64
N GLY A 239 2.18 -20.50 8.45
CA GLY A 239 2.55 -19.21 7.86
C GLY A 239 1.36 -18.32 7.53
N LEU A 240 0.31 -18.92 6.95
CA LEU A 240 -0.91 -18.21 6.55
C LEU A 240 -1.75 -17.77 7.74
N GLU A 241 -1.88 -18.61 8.77
CA GLU A 241 -2.54 -18.22 10.03
C GLU A 241 -1.88 -16.96 10.60
N ARG A 242 -0.55 -16.88 10.55
CA ARG A 242 0.20 -15.72 11.03
C ARG A 242 0.15 -14.50 10.10
N LEU A 243 -0.22 -14.69 8.84
CA LEU A 243 -0.52 -13.60 7.91
C LEU A 243 -1.89 -12.97 8.21
N ASP A 244 -2.87 -13.75 8.65
CA ASP A 244 -4.26 -13.32 8.88
C ASP A 244 -4.51 -12.67 10.27
N GLU A 245 -3.62 -12.88 11.25
CA GLU A 245 -3.74 -12.34 12.62
C GLU A 245 -3.60 -10.80 12.77
N GLU A 246 -3.56 -10.00 11.70
CA GLU A 246 -3.39 -8.51 11.73
C GLU A 246 -4.40 -7.69 10.88
#